data_AF-A0A2A5Y8M0-F1
#
_entry.id   AF-A0A2A5Y8M0-F1
#
_cell.length_a   1.000
_cell.length_b   1.000
_cell.length_c   1.000
_cell.angle_alpha   90.00
_cell.angle_beta   90.00
_cell.angle_gamma   90.00
#
_symmetry.space_group_name_H-M   'P 1'
#
loop_
_entity.id
_entity.type
_entity.pdbx_description
1 polymer ?
#
loop_
_entity_poly.entity_id
_entity_poly.type
_entity_poly.pdbx_seq_one_letter_code
_entity_poly.pdbx_strand_id
1 'polypeptide(L)'
;VKARFSGEVTLDASAGPEKFSLSGQGNGGAAGFAKGGADVTLSQKGDITVLSYKAKAEIGGKLAQLGSRLIQGTAKKLAAKFFKSFSEIVVEEGA
;
A
#
# COMPACT_ATOMS: atom_id res chain seq x y z
N VAL A 1 19.26 -14.13 -4.20
CA VAL A 1 19.32 -13.68 -2.78
C VAL A 1 18.07 -14.15 -2.06
N LYS A 2 18.19 -15.00 -1.03
CA LYS A 2 17.07 -15.31 -0.11
C LYS A 2 17.19 -14.34 1.07
N ALA A 3 16.38 -13.29 1.06
CA ALA A 3 16.30 -12.35 2.17
C ALA A 3 14.96 -12.56 2.90
N ARG A 4 15.00 -12.61 4.23
CA ARG A 4 13.79 -12.54 5.06
C ARG A 4 13.49 -11.07 5.29
N PHE A 5 12.25 -10.68 5.00
CA PHE A 5 11.76 -9.34 5.25
C PHE A 5 10.79 -9.40 6.41
N SER A 6 11.10 -8.70 7.49
CA SER A 6 10.13 -8.37 8.54
C SER A 6 9.52 -7.02 8.20
N GLY A 7 8.21 -6.89 8.33
CA GLY A 7 7.55 -5.61 8.14
C GLY A 7 6.41 -5.38 9.11
N GLU A 8 6.15 -4.11 9.33
CA GLU A 8 5.06 -3.59 10.15
C GLU A 8 4.18 -2.70 9.29
N VAL A 9 2.87 -2.75 9.52
CA VAL A 9 1.88 -1.94 8.83
C VAL A 9 0.98 -1.30 9.86
N THR A 10 0.79 0.01 9.73
CA THR A 10 -0.06 0.81 10.61
C THR A 10 -1.16 1.44 9.78
N LEU A 11 -2.41 1.25 10.22
CA LEU A 11 -3.58 1.96 9.73
C LEU A 11 -3.88 3.13 10.66
N ASP A 12 -3.93 4.33 10.10
CA ASP A 12 -4.42 5.53 10.78
C ASP A 12 -5.74 5.97 10.14
N ALA A 13 -6.83 5.74 10.87
CA ALA A 13 -8.19 6.11 10.50
C ALA A 13 -8.71 7.34 11.28
N SER A 14 -7.82 8.09 11.94
CA SER A 14 -8.20 9.27 12.75
C SER A 14 -8.89 10.36 11.93
N ALA A 15 -8.66 10.40 10.62
CA ALA A 15 -9.27 11.34 9.68
C ALA A 15 -10.59 10.84 9.05
N GLY A 16 -11.24 9.84 9.64
CA GLY A 16 -12.41 9.15 9.08
C GLY A 16 -13.62 10.04 8.74
N PRO A 17 -14.72 9.46 8.24
CA PRO A 17 -14.88 8.12 7.66
C PRO A 17 -14.43 8.06 6.19
N GLU A 18 -14.23 9.21 5.56
CA GLU A 18 -13.89 9.32 4.14
C GLU A 18 -12.39 9.22 3.87
N LYS A 19 -11.54 9.31 4.89
CA LYS A 19 -10.09 9.34 4.72
C LYS A 19 -9.38 8.49 5.75
N PHE A 20 -8.36 7.78 5.30
CA PHE A 20 -7.43 7.05 6.16
C PHE A 20 -6.07 6.97 5.49
N SER A 21 -5.04 6.75 6.28
CA SER A 21 -3.69 6.54 5.79
C SER A 21 -3.15 5.18 6.22
N LEU A 22 -2.42 4.55 5.32
CA LEU A 22 -1.65 3.34 5.57
C LEU A 22 -0.18 3.72 5.56
N SER A 23 0.58 3.25 6.54
CA SER A 23 2.04 3.30 6.50
C SER A 23 2.60 1.92 6.76
N GLY A 24 3.72 1.61 6.13
CA GLY A 24 4.37 0.32 6.29
C GLY A 24 5.86 0.42 6.10
N GLN A 25 6.59 -0.37 6.87
CA GLN A 25 8.04 -0.46 6.79
C GLN A 25 8.44 -1.92 6.75
N GLY A 26 9.45 -2.24 5.94
CA GLY A 26 10.07 -3.55 5.84
C GLY A 26 11.58 -3.45 5.87
N ASN A 27 12.23 -4.36 6.59
CA ASN A 27 13.69 -4.47 6.66
C ASN A 27 14.12 -5.89 6.23
N GLY A 28 15.01 -5.95 5.24
CA GLY A 28 15.61 -7.17 4.71
C GLY A 28 17.07 -7.37 5.13
N GLY A 29 17.53 -6.65 6.17
CA GLY A 29 18.92 -6.64 6.61
C GLY A 29 19.86 -6.18 5.50
N ALA A 30 20.84 -7.01 5.16
CA ALA A 30 21.82 -6.72 4.11
C ALA A 30 21.21 -6.53 2.70
N ALA A 31 19.96 -6.98 2.48
CA ALA A 31 19.26 -6.74 1.21
C ALA A 31 18.76 -5.30 1.07
N GLY A 32 18.56 -4.58 2.17
CA GLY A 32 18.05 -3.21 2.18
C GLY A 32 16.71 -3.09 2.91
N PHE A 33 16.03 -1.96 2.70
CA PHE A 33 14.78 -1.64 3.37
C PHE A 33 13.78 -1.03 2.38
N ALA A 34 12.51 -1.10 2.76
CA ALA A 34 11.41 -0.44 2.07
C ALA A 34 10.55 0.26 3.12
N LYS A 35 10.19 1.52 2.87
CA LYS A 35 9.13 2.23 3.56
C LYS A 35 8.09 2.59 2.52
N GLY A 36 6.83 2.53 2.89
CA GLY A 36 5.75 2.86 1.99
C GLY A 36 4.54 3.31 2.74
N GLY A 37 3.60 3.90 2.02
CA GLY A 37 2.33 4.27 2.56
C GLY A 37 1.34 4.61 1.46
N ALA A 38 0.08 4.74 1.84
CA ALA A 38 -0.98 5.16 0.96
C ALA A 38 -1.92 6.09 1.71
N ASP A 39 -2.17 7.26 1.12
CA ASP A 39 -3.27 8.12 1.53
C ASP A 39 -4.51 7.66 0.76
N VAL A 40 -5.57 7.27 1.45
CA VAL A 40 -6.82 6.77 0.84
C VAL A 40 -7.95 7.75 1.12
N THR A 41 -8.78 7.97 0.10
CA THR A 41 -9.99 8.78 0.18
C THR A 41 -11.15 8.00 -0.45
N LEU A 42 -12.26 7.94 0.26
CA LEU A 42 -13.52 7.39 -0.15
C LEU A 42 -14.46 8.56 -0.44
N SER A 43 -15.09 8.57 -1.60
CA SER A 43 -16.12 9.55 -1.92
C SER A 43 -17.37 8.86 -2.43
N GLN A 44 -18.53 9.29 -1.95
CA GLN A 44 -19.80 8.82 -2.47
C GLN A 44 -20.09 9.46 -3.83
N LYS A 45 -20.51 8.67 -4.81
CA LYS A 45 -20.92 9.14 -6.12
C LYS A 45 -22.18 8.41 -6.56
N GLY A 46 -23.34 8.96 -6.21
CA GLY A 46 -24.63 8.26 -6.39
C GLY A 46 -24.66 7.01 -5.50
N ASP A 47 -24.95 5.86 -6.12
CA ASP A 47 -25.08 4.58 -5.42
C ASP A 47 -23.75 3.82 -5.25
N ILE A 48 -22.62 4.43 -5.65
CA ILE A 48 -21.30 3.81 -5.54
C ILE A 48 -20.37 4.62 -4.63
N THR A 49 -19.41 3.92 -4.01
CA THR A 49 -18.28 4.55 -3.32
C THR A 49 -17.04 4.46 -4.20
N VAL A 50 -16.44 5.60 -4.49
CA VAL A 50 -15.19 5.70 -5.25
C VAL A 50 -14.02 5.74 -4.27
N LEU A 51 -13.18 4.70 -4.32
CA LEU A 51 -11.91 4.66 -3.59
C LEU A 51 -10.80 5.25 -4.46
N SER A 52 -10.22 6.35 -4.00
CA SER A 52 -9.02 6.97 -4.56
C SER A 52 -7.86 6.78 -3.60
N TYR A 53 -6.65 6.49 -4.11
CA TYR A 53 -5.47 6.36 -3.28
C TYR A 53 -4.24 7.00 -3.92
N LYS A 54 -3.33 7.48 -3.07
CA LYS A 54 -2.01 7.97 -3.46
C LYS A 54 -0.95 7.19 -2.69
N ALA A 55 -0.30 6.25 -3.37
CA ALA A 55 0.78 5.45 -2.81
C ALA A 55 2.13 6.19 -2.91
N LYS A 56 2.95 6.05 -1.88
CA LYS A 56 4.33 6.52 -1.80
C LYS A 56 5.21 5.36 -1.35
N ALA A 57 6.41 5.26 -1.89
CA ALA A 57 7.38 4.25 -1.49
C ALA A 57 8.79 4.80 -1.56
N GLU A 58 9.59 4.48 -0.56
CA GLU A 58 11.00 4.79 -0.43
C GLU A 58 11.75 3.48 -0.20
N ILE A 59 12.73 3.19 -1.06
CA ILE A 59 13.51 1.96 -1.00
C ILE A 59 14.98 2.32 -1.01
N GLY A 60 15.73 1.67 -0.13
CA GLY A 60 17.16 1.92 0.05
C GLY A 60 17.97 0.64 0.16
N GLY A 61 19.29 0.80 0.10
CA GLY A 61 20.25 -0.31 0.14
C GLY A 61 20.36 -1.05 -1.19
N LYS A 62 20.76 -2.33 -1.14
CA LYS A 62 20.99 -3.13 -2.36
C LYS A 62 19.73 -3.34 -3.19
N LEU A 63 18.55 -3.32 -2.58
CA LEU A 63 17.26 -3.36 -3.28
C LEU A 63 17.07 -2.18 -4.23
N ALA A 64 17.49 -0.97 -3.86
CA ALA A 64 17.37 0.20 -4.71
C ALA A 64 18.19 0.07 -6.01
N GLN A 65 19.23 -0.78 -6.00
CA GLN A 65 20.07 -1.04 -7.18
C GLN A 65 19.35 -1.83 -8.28
N LEU A 66 18.20 -2.45 -7.98
CA LEU A 66 17.36 -3.11 -8.99
C LEU A 66 16.69 -2.11 -9.95
N GLY A 67 16.72 -0.81 -9.63
CA GLY A 67 16.22 0.27 -10.46
C GLY A 67 14.79 0.68 -10.13
N SER A 68 14.56 1.99 -10.14
CA SER A 68 13.29 2.62 -9.75
C SER A 68 12.09 2.14 -10.57
N ARG A 69 12.28 1.87 -11.88
CA ARG A 69 11.20 1.43 -12.78
C ARG A 69 10.64 0.05 -12.41
N LEU A 70 11.52 -0.92 -12.11
CA LEU A 70 11.14 -2.30 -11.75
C LEU A 70 10.39 -2.33 -10.42
N ILE A 71 10.89 -1.57 -9.46
CA ILE A 71 10.30 -1.39 -8.14
C ILE A 71 8.90 -0.75 -8.23
N GLN A 72 8.79 0.37 -8.94
CA GLN A 72 7.51 1.08 -9.12
C GLN A 72 6.46 0.21 -9.81
N GLY A 73 6.84 -0.54 -10.84
CA GLY A 73 5.93 -1.47 -11.53
C GLY A 73 5.38 -2.55 -10.60
N THR A 74 6.25 -3.13 -9.78
CA THR A 74 5.86 -4.16 -8.79
C THR A 74 4.97 -3.56 -7.70
N ALA A 75 5.32 -2.40 -7.16
CA ALA A 75 4.52 -1.70 -6.15
C ALA A 75 3.12 -1.36 -6.67
N LYS A 76 3.01 -0.83 -7.89
CA LYS A 76 1.72 -0.51 -8.53
C LYS A 76 0.85 -1.76 -8.70
N LYS A 77 1.44 -2.88 -9.13
CA LYS A 77 0.72 -4.16 -9.28
C LYS A 77 0.20 -4.69 -7.94
N LEU A 78 1.01 -4.61 -6.89
CA LEU A 78 0.62 -5.03 -5.54
C LEU A 78 -0.47 -4.14 -4.95
N ALA A 79 -0.35 -2.82 -5.10
CA ALA A 79 -1.38 -1.88 -4.66
C ALA A 79 -2.72 -2.14 -5.37
N ALA A 80 -2.70 -2.34 -6.69
CA ALA A 80 -3.90 -2.70 -7.44
C ALA A 80 -4.53 -4.00 -6.94
N LYS A 81 -3.73 -5.04 -6.65
CA LYS A 81 -4.22 -6.30 -6.09
C LYS A 81 -4.82 -6.11 -4.69
N PHE A 82 -4.14 -5.36 -3.82
CA PHE A 82 -4.63 -5.06 -2.47
C PHE A 82 -6.00 -4.37 -2.51
N PHE A 83 -6.13 -3.26 -3.23
CA PHE A 83 -7.39 -2.51 -3.24
C PHE A 83 -8.51 -3.26 -3.95
N LYS A 84 -8.18 -4.11 -4.94
CA LYS A 84 -9.17 -5.03 -5.52
C LYS A 84 -9.71 -5.99 -4.45
N SER A 85 -8.83 -6.72 -3.76
CA SER A 85 -9.26 -7.65 -2.70
C SER A 85 -9.95 -6.95 -1.54
N PHE A 86 -9.49 -5.75 -1.16
CA PHE A 86 -10.17 -4.92 -0.17
C PHE A 86 -11.60 -4.60 -0.62
N SER A 87 -11.80 -4.12 -1.85
CA SER A 87 -13.14 -3.81 -2.36
C SER A 87 -14.07 -5.03 -2.39
N GLU A 88 -13.53 -6.22 -2.70
CA GLU A 88 -14.31 -7.47 -2.68
C GLU A 88 -14.79 -7.80 -1.26
N ILE A 89 -13.90 -7.71 -0.25
CA ILE A 89 -14.23 -8.04 1.15
C ILE A 89 -15.22 -7.03 1.76
N VAL A 90 -15.00 -5.73 1.55
CA VAL A 90 -15.82 -4.70 2.20
C VAL A 90 -17.22 -4.60 1.56
N VAL A 91 -17.37 -5.00 0.30
CA VAL A 91 -18.68 -5.14 -0.34
C VAL A 91 -19.44 -6.36 0.19
N GLU A 92 -18.77 -7.46 0.54
CA GLU A 92 -19.39 -8.65 1.15
C GLU A 92 -19.95 -8.41 2.56
N GLU A 93 -19.31 -7.57 3.38
CA GLU A 93 -19.81 -7.22 4.74
C GLU A 93 -20.96 -6.20 4.74
N GLY A 94 -21.21 -5.53 3.61
CA GLY A 94 -22.25 -4.50 3.46
C GLY A 94 -23.55 -4.96 2.76
N ALA A 95 -23.64 -6.23 2.39
CA ALA A 95 -24.81 -6.87 1.76
C ALA A 95 -25.57 -7.76 2.76
#